data_AF-A0A034WW38-F1
#
_entry.id   AF-A0A034WW38-F1
#
_cell.length_a   1.000
_cell.length_b   1.000
_cell.length_c   1.000
_cell.angle_alpha   90.00
_cell.angle_beta   90.00
_cell.angle_gamma   90.00
#
_symmetry.space_group_name_H-M   'P 1'
#
loop_
_entity.id
_entity.type
_entity.pdbx_description
1 polymer ?
#
loop_
_entity_poly.entity_id
_entity_poly.type
_entity_poly.pdbx_seq_one_letter_code
_entity_poly.pdbx_strand_id
1 'polypeptide(L)'
;VIPVPKLFYIVVIDADSRKGIAIVGVNNPYLKIDELKTGGYLIAEDVSDDVDWIKWDSKNIKKGDRCWNRKNIKKGYCYAVSVPDFVKVVKDLPLVGLETTGILRLKEQPI
;
A
#
# COMPACT_ATOMS: atom_id res chain seq x y z
N VAL A 1 -24.63 -11.50 -11.12
CA VAL A 1 -23.28 -12.00 -10.72
C VAL A 1 -22.49 -10.81 -10.21
N ILE A 2 -21.79 -10.94 -9.07
CA ILE A 2 -20.95 -9.87 -8.50
C ILE A 2 -19.49 -10.21 -8.82
N PRO A 3 -18.72 -9.30 -9.44
CA PRO A 3 -17.32 -9.57 -9.78
C PRO A 3 -16.46 -9.66 -8.51
N VAL A 4 -15.52 -10.60 -8.49
CA VAL A 4 -14.52 -10.71 -7.42
C VAL A 4 -13.39 -9.70 -7.70
N PRO A 5 -13.07 -8.80 -6.76
CA PRO A 5 -12.06 -7.78 -6.99
C PRO A 5 -10.68 -8.42 -7.13
N LYS A 6 -9.88 -7.93 -8.06
CA LYS A 6 -8.46 -8.30 -8.20
C LYS A 6 -7.60 -7.63 -7.13
N LEU A 7 -7.93 -6.38 -6.81
CA LEU A 7 -7.27 -5.53 -5.82
C LEU A 7 -8.33 -4.96 -4.88
N PHE A 8 -7.96 -4.75 -3.63
CA PHE A 8 -8.73 -3.97 -2.66
C PHE A 8 -7.83 -2.89 -2.08
N TYR A 9 -8.42 -1.81 -1.60
CA TYR A 9 -7.64 -0.70 -1.05
C TYR A 9 -8.33 -0.01 0.11
N ILE A 10 -7.53 0.67 0.93
CA ILE A 10 -7.97 1.61 1.95
C ILE A 10 -7.16 2.89 1.77
N VAL A 11 -7.86 4.02 1.66
CA VAL A 11 -7.23 5.35 1.62
C VAL A 11 -7.35 5.98 2.99
N VAL A 12 -6.22 6.38 3.56
CA VAL A 12 -6.15 7.05 4.86
C VAL A 12 -5.62 8.45 4.64
N ILE A 13 -6.35 9.46 5.10
CA ILE A 13 -5.95 10.86 5.05
C ILE A 13 -6.12 11.46 6.43
N ASP A 14 -5.05 12.02 6.96
CA ASP A 14 -5.07 12.80 8.19
C ASP A 14 -5.77 14.15 7.93
N ALA A 15 -6.79 14.47 8.71
CA ALA A 15 -7.64 15.63 8.46
C ALA A 15 -6.89 16.95 8.65
N ASP A 16 -6.02 17.03 9.65
CA ASP A 16 -5.33 18.26 10.05
C ASP A 16 -4.14 18.56 9.13
N SER A 17 -3.24 17.60 8.96
CA SER A 17 -2.03 17.77 8.13
C SER A 17 -2.29 17.60 6.64
N ARG A 18 -3.43 17.00 6.26
CA ARG A 18 -3.77 16.59 4.89
C ARG A 18 -2.75 15.64 4.25
N LYS A 19 -1.93 14.96 5.06
CA LYS A 19 -1.07 13.89 4.58
C LYS A 19 -1.88 12.61 4.44
N GLY A 20 -1.61 11.83 3.41
CA GLY A 20 -2.36 10.61 3.16
C GLY A 20 -1.53 9.49 2.55
N ILE A 21 -2.13 8.31 2.52
CA ILE A 21 -1.55 7.10 1.94
C ILE A 21 -2.67 6.14 1.54
N ALA A 22 -2.47 5.42 0.44
CA ALA A 22 -3.37 4.33 0.05
C ALA A 22 -2.64 3.00 0.25
N ILE A 23 -3.27 2.08 1.00
CA ILE A 23 -2.82 0.69 1.13
C ILE A 23 -3.59 -0.13 0.11
N VAL A 24 -2.88 -0.89 -0.71
CA VAL A 24 -3.45 -1.77 -1.73
C VAL A 24 -3.10 -3.21 -1.39
N GLY A 25 -4.11 -4.09 -1.40
CA GLY A 25 -3.95 -5.52 -1.20
C GLY A 25 -4.32 -6.31 -2.45
N VAL A 26 -3.59 -7.40 -2.69
CA VAL A 26 -3.81 -8.29 -3.82
C VAL A 26 -4.75 -9.43 -3.41
N ASN A 27 -5.86 -9.60 -4.13
CA ASN A 27 -6.81 -10.68 -3.90
C ASN A 27 -6.51 -11.90 -4.80
N ASN A 28 -5.31 -12.45 -4.67
CA ASN A 28 -4.93 -13.70 -5.33
C ASN A 28 -4.02 -14.53 -4.41
N PRO A 29 -4.55 -15.57 -3.74
CA PRO A 29 -3.76 -16.40 -2.81
C PRO A 29 -2.72 -17.28 -3.50
N TYR A 30 -2.78 -17.43 -4.83
CA TYR A 30 -1.85 -18.22 -5.64
C TYR A 30 -0.83 -17.36 -6.39
N LEU A 31 -0.77 -16.06 -6.07
CA LEU A 31 0.12 -15.11 -6.71
C LEU A 31 1.59 -15.54 -6.63
N LYS A 32 2.28 -15.50 -7.78
CA LYS A 32 3.74 -15.68 -7.86
C LYS A 32 4.45 -14.34 -7.95
N ILE A 33 5.70 -14.31 -7.51
CA ILE A 33 6.51 -13.06 -7.50
C ILE A 33 6.67 -12.47 -8.90
N ASP A 34 6.89 -13.32 -9.90
CA ASP A 34 7.07 -12.88 -11.30
C ASP A 34 5.79 -12.26 -11.89
N GLU A 35 4.62 -12.63 -11.35
CA GLU A 35 3.32 -12.13 -11.78
C GLU A 35 3.00 -10.75 -11.18
N LEU A 36 3.67 -10.31 -10.12
CA LEU A 36 3.39 -9.00 -9.50
C LEU A 36 3.52 -7.84 -10.49
N LYS A 37 4.62 -7.82 -11.25
CA LYS A 37 4.92 -6.78 -12.24
C LYS A 37 4.22 -7.02 -13.56
N THR A 38 4.25 -8.26 -14.06
CA THR A 38 3.71 -8.61 -15.39
C THR A 38 2.19 -8.72 -15.40
N GLY A 39 1.60 -9.07 -14.26
CA GLY A 39 0.17 -9.29 -14.10
C GLY A 39 -0.62 -8.04 -13.72
N GLY A 40 -0.01 -6.85 -13.66
CA GLY A 40 -0.70 -5.60 -13.33
C GLY A 40 -1.29 -5.59 -11.91
N TYR A 41 -0.56 -6.14 -10.93
CA TYR A 41 -0.94 -6.06 -9.52
C TYR A 41 -0.33 -4.84 -8.81
N LEU A 42 0.71 -4.25 -9.39
CA LEU A 42 1.32 -3.01 -8.92
C LEU A 42 0.80 -1.85 -9.77
N ILE A 43 -0.02 -1.00 -9.17
CA ILE A 43 -0.65 0.14 -9.86
C ILE A 43 0.19 1.42 -9.81
N ALA A 44 1.11 1.53 -8.85
CA ALA A 44 2.02 2.66 -8.68
C ALA A 44 3.26 2.23 -7.90
N GLU A 45 4.20 3.16 -7.70
CA GLU A 45 5.40 2.95 -6.91
C GLU A 45 5.07 2.68 -5.44
N ASP A 46 5.73 1.66 -4.86
CA ASP A 46 5.53 1.25 -3.48
C ASP A 46 6.38 2.09 -2.53
N VAL A 47 5.73 2.92 -1.71
CA VAL A 47 6.36 3.83 -0.73
C VAL A 47 6.35 3.27 0.69
N SER A 48 5.92 2.02 0.88
CA SER A 48 5.76 1.43 2.21
C SER A 48 7.03 1.32 3.04
N ASP A 49 8.19 1.19 2.40
CA ASP A 49 9.47 1.14 3.09
C ASP A 49 9.89 2.50 3.66
N ASP A 50 9.29 3.59 3.18
CA ASP A 50 9.56 4.95 3.65
C ASP A 50 8.63 5.38 4.79
N VAL A 51 7.66 4.53 5.17
CA VAL A 51 6.64 4.83 6.17
C VAL A 51 6.98 4.14 7.49
N ASP A 52 6.93 4.87 8.60
CA ASP A 52 7.46 4.40 9.90
C ASP A 52 6.59 3.31 10.57
N TRP A 53 5.28 3.33 10.34
CA TRP A 53 4.30 2.48 10.98
C TRP A 53 3.95 1.22 10.17
N ILE A 54 4.29 1.20 8.88
CA ILE A 54 4.09 0.03 8.02
C ILE A 54 5.23 -0.96 8.26
N LYS A 55 4.91 -2.07 8.94
CA LYS A 55 5.88 -3.11 9.32
C LYS A 55 5.59 -4.42 8.62
N TRP A 56 5.89 -4.46 7.32
CA TRP A 56 5.71 -5.67 6.53
C TRP A 56 6.92 -6.61 6.66
N ASP A 57 8.12 -6.17 6.28
CA ASP A 57 9.27 -7.09 6.30
C ASP A 57 10.04 -7.12 7.63
N SER A 58 10.62 -8.27 7.95
CA SER A 58 11.09 -8.63 9.30
C SER A 58 12.37 -7.91 9.76
N LYS A 59 13.01 -7.09 8.92
CA LYS A 59 14.30 -6.47 9.25
C LYS A 59 14.23 -5.49 10.43
N ASN A 60 13.05 -4.94 10.74
CA ASN A 60 12.84 -3.94 11.79
C ASN A 60 11.86 -4.41 12.88
N ILE A 61 11.65 -5.72 13.02
CA ILE A 61 10.59 -6.25 13.87
C ILE A 61 11.16 -6.99 15.09
N LYS A 62 10.66 -6.66 16.28
CA LYS A 62 11.08 -7.28 17.55
C LYS A 62 10.57 -8.72 17.59
N LYS A 63 11.37 -9.63 18.19
CA LYS A 63 10.99 -11.04 18.39
C LYS A 63 9.69 -11.09 19.21
N GLY A 64 8.58 -11.49 18.61
CA GLY A 64 7.25 -11.56 19.24
C GLY A 64 6.13 -10.86 18.46
N ASP A 65 6.45 -9.97 17.53
CA ASP A 65 5.45 -9.28 16.73
C ASP A 65 4.94 -10.15 15.56
N ARG A 66 3.67 -10.01 15.18
CA ARG A 66 3.08 -10.68 14.00
C ARG A 66 3.54 -9.99 12.71
N CYS A 67 4.66 -10.42 12.14
CA CYS A 67 5.23 -9.85 10.91
C CYS A 67 4.53 -10.34 9.63
N TRP A 68 4.23 -9.41 8.71
CA TRP A 68 3.71 -9.67 7.36
C TRP A 68 4.81 -9.58 6.29
N ASN A 69 5.65 -10.60 6.17
CA ASN A 69 6.80 -10.58 5.25
C ASN A 69 6.35 -10.53 3.77
N ARG A 70 6.55 -9.38 3.08
CA ARG A 70 6.27 -9.19 1.64
C ARG A 70 7.04 -10.14 0.72
N LYS A 71 8.23 -10.62 1.11
CA LYS A 71 8.98 -11.65 0.37
C LYS A 71 8.33 -13.02 0.47
N ASN A 72 7.49 -13.23 1.49
CA ASN A 72 6.68 -14.44 1.60
C ASN A 72 5.30 -14.20 0.99
N ILE A 73 5.26 -14.20 -0.34
CA ILE A 73 4.02 -13.99 -1.11
C ILE A 73 2.89 -14.96 -0.76
N LYS A 74 3.21 -16.14 -0.20
CA LYS A 74 2.23 -17.12 0.28
C LYS A 74 1.40 -16.63 1.46
N LYS A 75 1.88 -15.61 2.19
CA LYS A 75 1.11 -14.97 3.26
C LYS A 75 0.15 -13.90 2.72
N GLY A 76 0.23 -13.57 1.44
CA GLY A 76 -0.47 -12.46 0.80
C GLY A 76 0.47 -11.28 0.54
N TYR A 77 0.03 -10.37 -0.33
CA TYR A 77 0.82 -9.22 -0.75
C TYR A 77 -0.01 -7.95 -0.62
N CYS A 78 0.53 -6.98 0.12
CA CYS A 78 0.02 -5.62 0.20
C CYS A 78 1.18 -4.66 -0.03
N TYR A 79 0.87 -3.51 -0.63
CA TYR A 79 1.81 -2.43 -0.88
C TYR A 79 1.15 -1.06 -0.62
N ALA A 80 1.95 0.00 -0.47
CA ALA A 80 1.41 1.33 -0.15
C ALA A 80 1.86 2.33 -1.20
N VAL A 81 0.98 3.25 -1.57
CA VAL A 81 1.23 4.22 -2.62
C VAL A 81 0.83 5.61 -2.15
N SER A 82 1.38 6.63 -2.78
CA SER A 82 0.93 8.01 -2.58
C SER A 82 -0.54 8.14 -3.02
N VAL A 83 -1.33 8.96 -2.31
CA VAL A 83 -2.71 9.24 -2.73
C VAL A 83 -2.77 9.89 -4.13
N PRO A 84 -1.86 10.82 -4.49
CA PRO A 84 -1.83 11.39 -5.83
C PRO A 84 -1.61 10.36 -6.94
N ASP A 85 -0.73 9.37 -6.74
CA ASP A 85 -0.51 8.32 -7.75
C ASP A 85 -1.64 7.31 -7.77
N PHE A 86 -2.23 7.01 -6.62
CA PHE A 86 -3.41 6.17 -6.52
C PHE A 86 -4.58 6.72 -7.35
N VAL A 87 -4.93 7.99 -7.17
CA VAL A 87 -6.05 8.62 -7.90
C VAL A 87 -5.77 8.82 -9.38
N LYS A 88 -4.51 8.71 -9.85
CA LYS A 88 -4.20 8.66 -11.30
C LYS A 88 -4.69 7.37 -11.95
N VAL A 89 -4.73 6.28 -11.20
CA VAL A 89 -5.14 4.95 -11.71
C VAL A 89 -6.58 4.61 -11.34
N VAL A 90 -6.98 4.86 -10.10
CA VAL A 90 -8.32 4.55 -9.57
C VAL A 90 -9.23 5.77 -9.78
N LYS A 91 -10.21 5.64 -10.67
CA LYS A 91 -11.08 6.73 -11.15
C LYS A 91 -12.56 6.54 -10.79
N ASP A 92 -12.89 5.39 -10.24
CA ASP A 92 -14.22 4.94 -9.82
C ASP A 92 -14.64 5.46 -8.44
N LEU A 93 -13.73 6.16 -7.73
CA LEU A 93 -14.00 6.80 -6.45
C LEU A 93 -14.41 8.27 -6.60
N PRO A 94 -15.20 8.81 -5.65
CA PRO A 94 -15.35 10.26 -5.49
C PRO A 94 -13.98 10.89 -5.21
N LEU A 95 -13.47 11.69 -6.14
CA LEU A 95 -12.16 12.32 -6.02
C LEU A 95 -12.16 13.51 -5.04
N VAL A 96 -13.35 14.02 -4.69
CA VAL A 96 -13.53 15.13 -3.76
C VAL A 96 -12.97 14.74 -2.39
N GLY A 97 -12.05 15.56 -1.87
CA GLY A 97 -11.45 15.35 -0.55
C GLY A 97 -10.29 14.35 -0.52
N LEU A 98 -9.84 13.83 -1.67
CA LEU A 98 -8.64 12.98 -1.77
C LEU A 98 -7.34 13.76 -1.99
N GLU A 99 -7.40 15.09 -2.10
CA GLU A 99 -6.22 15.94 -2.24
C GLU A 99 -5.31 15.84 -1.00
N THR A 100 -4.03 15.58 -1.20
CA THR A 100 -3.06 15.43 -0.11
C THR A 100 -1.83 16.29 -0.31
N THR A 101 -1.27 16.80 0.79
CA THR A 101 -0.06 17.63 0.81
C THR A 101 1.24 16.81 0.89
N GLY A 102 1.14 15.50 1.15
CA GLY A 102 2.29 14.59 1.24
C GLY A 102 1.91 13.19 1.74
N ILE A 103 2.91 12.34 1.94
CA ILE A 103 2.75 10.97 2.43
C ILE A 103 2.59 10.95 3.95
N LEU A 104 1.63 10.16 4.44
CA LEU A 104 1.35 10.01 5.86
C LEU A 104 2.47 9.28 6.61
N ARG A 105 3.13 10.00 7.54
CA ARG A 105 4.24 9.51 8.39
C ARG A 105 5.41 8.88 7.64
N LEU A 106 6.03 9.67 6.76
CA LEU A 106 7.36 9.36 6.25
C LEU A 106 8.38 9.30 7.39
N LYS A 107 9.33 8.36 7.29
CA LYS A 107 10.47 8.26 8.19
C LYS A 107 11.28 9.55 8.12
N GLU A 108 11.63 10.09 9.28
CA GLU A 108 12.57 11.20 9.36
C GLU A 108 13.93 10.73 8.82
N GLN A 109 14.52 11.49 7.90
CA GLN A 109 15.89 11.23 7.49
C GLN A 109 16.81 11.59 8.67
N PRO A 110 17.78 10.73 9.02
CA PRO A 110 18.80 11.11 9.99
C PRO A 110 19.53 12.34 9.45
N ILE A 111 19.65 13.36 10.31
CA ILE A 111 20.42 14.58 10.08
C ILE A 111 21.91 14.25 9.96
#